data_AF-A0A483EQQ4-F1
#
_entry.id   AF-A0A483EQQ4-F1
#
_cell.length_a   1.000
_cell.length_b   1.000
_cell.length_c   1.000
_cell.angle_alpha   90.00
_cell.angle_beta   90.00
_cell.angle_gamma   90.00
#
_symmetry.space_group_name_H-M   'P 1'
#
loop_
_entity.id
_entity.type
_entity.pdbx_description
1 polymer ?
#
loop_
_entity_poly.entity_id
_entity_poly.type
_entity_poly.pdbx_seq_one_letter_code
_entity_poly.pdbx_strand_id
1 'polypeptide(L)'
;IANTEIVDAASNNFVSISADSISSRSGIQKLDSALKNLLEKRSADFILLETSGSSHPLPLVRYLREHTQVSLKAFLSLVDTVMLNDDYDGGKKLIPVFQEHLNKGTRGVESLLAEQIMFCNKLLLTKNDRLPFYVVTEVARAIHPLNPQVAIMAVPWGNLQLDELLSMPDYDF
;
A
#
# COMPACT_ATOMS: atom_id res chain seq x y z
N ILE A 1 -11.67 2.40 12.35
CA ILE A 1 -12.12 2.97 11.06
C ILE A 1 -13.65 2.87 10.90
N ALA A 2 -14.32 1.85 11.46
CA ALA A 2 -15.78 1.90 11.62
C ALA A 2 -16.20 2.94 12.69
N ASN A 3 -17.32 3.64 12.46
CA ASN A 3 -17.92 4.71 13.29
C ASN A 3 -17.29 6.12 13.16
N THR A 4 -17.09 6.58 11.94
CA THR A 4 -16.95 8.02 11.64
C THR A 4 -18.17 8.44 10.83
N GLU A 5 -18.60 9.71 10.84
CA GLU A 5 -19.80 10.19 10.10
C GLU A 5 -19.82 9.84 8.59
N ILE A 6 -18.67 9.46 8.03
CA ILE A 6 -18.47 9.16 6.61
C ILE A 6 -18.56 7.65 6.30
N VAL A 7 -18.31 6.76 7.28
CA VAL A 7 -18.16 5.31 7.04
C VAL A 7 -18.98 4.53 8.07
N ASP A 8 -20.09 3.95 7.61
CA ASP A 8 -21.07 3.27 8.44
C ASP A 8 -21.63 2.03 7.72
N ALA A 9 -21.60 0.88 8.41
CA ALA A 9 -22.12 -0.37 7.89
C ALA A 9 -23.63 -0.29 7.60
N ALA A 10 -24.39 0.45 8.41
CA ALA A 10 -25.82 0.66 8.17
C ALA A 10 -26.08 1.50 6.91
N SER A 11 -25.12 2.34 6.53
CA SER A 11 -25.13 3.13 5.31
C SER A 11 -24.71 2.36 4.05
N ASN A 12 -24.36 1.06 4.15
CA ASN A 12 -23.87 0.22 3.04
C ASN A 12 -22.65 0.81 2.29
N ASN A 13 -21.82 1.63 2.94
CA ASN A 13 -20.61 2.21 2.35
C ASN A 13 -19.32 1.69 2.99
N PHE A 14 -19.41 0.58 3.73
CA PHE A 14 -18.29 -0.09 4.37
C PHE A 14 -18.45 -1.61 4.26
N VAL A 15 -17.40 -2.30 3.82
CA VAL A 15 -17.34 -3.76 3.78
C VAL A 15 -16.05 -4.21 4.45
N SER A 16 -16.17 -5.11 5.43
CA SER A 16 -15.02 -5.76 6.05
C SER A 16 -14.84 -7.16 5.47
N ILE A 17 -13.63 -7.46 5.01
CA ILE A 17 -13.24 -8.78 4.53
C ILE A 17 -12.36 -9.41 5.61
N SER A 18 -12.87 -10.44 6.28
CA SER A 18 -12.17 -11.12 7.38
C SER A 18 -11.68 -12.52 7.00
N ALA A 19 -10.71 -12.99 7.78
CA ALA A 19 -10.19 -14.37 7.82
C ALA A 19 -9.39 -14.87 6.62
N ASP A 20 -9.15 -14.05 5.60
CA ASP A 20 -8.27 -14.38 4.47
C ASP A 20 -7.33 -13.20 4.15
N SER A 21 -6.09 -13.50 3.75
CA SER A 21 -5.24 -12.48 3.13
C SER A 21 -5.89 -12.06 1.80
N ILE A 22 -5.99 -10.75 1.57
CA ILE A 22 -6.53 -10.21 0.31
C ILE A 22 -5.71 -10.65 -0.92
N SER A 23 -4.47 -11.08 -0.71
CA SER A 23 -3.56 -11.58 -1.72
C SER A 23 -3.74 -13.08 -2.03
N SER A 24 -4.56 -13.80 -1.26
CA SER A 24 -4.88 -15.19 -1.54
C SER A 24 -5.98 -15.31 -2.60
N ARG A 25 -6.13 -16.51 -3.18
CA ARG A 25 -7.23 -16.77 -4.13
C ARG A 25 -8.61 -16.57 -3.50
N SER A 26 -8.80 -17.05 -2.26
CA SER A 26 -10.04 -16.86 -1.51
C SER A 26 -10.26 -15.38 -1.15
N GLY A 27 -9.20 -14.66 -0.80
CA GLY A 27 -9.24 -13.22 -0.54
C GLY A 27 -9.71 -12.41 -1.74
N ILE A 28 -9.16 -12.69 -2.93
CA ILE A 28 -9.59 -12.02 -4.17
C ILE A 28 -11.06 -12.35 -4.50
N GLN A 29 -11.52 -13.58 -4.30
CA GLN A 29 -12.93 -13.94 -4.50
C GLN A 29 -13.88 -13.19 -3.55
N LYS A 30 -13.46 -13.02 -2.29
CA LYS A 30 -14.20 -12.23 -1.31
C LYS A 30 -14.22 -10.75 -1.68
N LEU A 31 -13.09 -10.22 -2.17
CA LEU A 31 -13.00 -8.85 -2.69
C LEU A 31 -13.96 -8.64 -3.86
N ASP A 32 -13.98 -9.55 -4.82
CA ASP A 32 -14.87 -9.49 -5.97
C ASP A 32 -16.34 -9.47 -5.57
N SER A 33 -16.72 -10.34 -4.63
CA SER A 33 -18.07 -10.36 -4.08
C SER A 33 -18.40 -9.05 -3.36
N ALA A 34 -17.45 -8.49 -2.60
CA ALA A 34 -17.61 -7.22 -1.90
C ALA A 34 -17.79 -6.04 -2.87
N LEU A 35 -16.96 -5.97 -3.92
CA LEU A 35 -17.06 -4.93 -4.94
C LEU A 35 -18.39 -4.99 -5.68
N LYS A 36 -18.83 -6.18 -6.13
CA LYS A 36 -20.14 -6.35 -6.78
C LYS A 36 -21.28 -5.86 -5.90
N ASN A 37 -21.31 -6.30 -4.64
CA ASN A 37 -22.34 -5.88 -3.68
C ASN A 37 -22.33 -4.37 -3.43
N LEU A 38 -21.14 -3.74 -3.39
CA LEU A 38 -21.01 -2.30 -3.20
C LEU A 38 -21.56 -1.53 -4.42
N LEU A 39 -21.15 -1.95 -5.62
CA LEU A 39 -21.48 -1.31 -6.89
C LEU A 39 -22.97 -1.50 -7.28
N GLU A 40 -23.59 -2.60 -6.86
CA GLU A 40 -25.04 -2.80 -7.04
C GLU A 40 -25.88 -1.86 -6.18
N LYS A 41 -25.38 -1.51 -4.98
CA LYS A 41 -26.12 -0.70 -4.00
C LYS A 41 -25.90 0.80 -4.17
N ARG A 42 -24.73 1.20 -4.66
CA ARG A 42 -24.34 2.62 -4.81
C ARG A 42 -23.36 2.81 -5.95
N SER A 43 -23.47 3.95 -6.63
CA SER A 43 -22.36 4.52 -7.40
C SER A 43 -21.37 5.19 -6.45
N ALA A 44 -20.09 4.85 -6.56
CA ALA A 44 -19.01 5.49 -5.82
C ALA A 44 -17.95 5.99 -6.81
N ASP A 45 -17.50 7.23 -6.64
CA ASP A 45 -16.41 7.79 -7.45
C ASP A 45 -15.07 7.17 -7.08
N PHE A 46 -14.89 6.82 -5.78
CA PHE A 46 -13.68 6.22 -5.25
C PHE A 46 -13.99 5.12 -4.24
N ILE A 47 -13.16 4.08 -4.25
CA ILE A 47 -13.16 3.01 -3.26
C ILE A 47 -11.78 2.99 -2.61
N LEU A 48 -11.74 3.16 -1.29
CA LEU A 48 -10.52 2.98 -0.52
C LEU A 48 -10.45 1.53 -0.04
N LEU A 49 -9.38 0.83 -0.43
CA LEU A 49 -9.11 -0.52 -0.01
C LEU A 49 -7.92 -0.52 0.97
N GLU A 50 -8.21 -0.83 2.23
CA GLU A 50 -7.19 -1.06 3.25
C GLU A 50 -6.79 -2.54 3.26
N THR A 51 -5.51 -2.81 3.07
CA THR A 51 -4.96 -4.17 3.17
C THR A 51 -4.29 -4.39 4.53
N SER A 52 -4.24 -5.63 5.00
CA SER A 52 -3.36 -5.98 6.13
C SER A 52 -1.90 -5.73 5.75
N GLY A 53 -1.06 -5.47 6.76
CA GLY A 53 0.39 -5.31 6.55
C GLY A 53 1.09 -6.54 5.96
N SER A 54 0.42 -7.70 5.94
CA SER A 54 0.90 -8.97 5.36
C SER A 54 0.52 -9.18 3.88
N SER A 55 -0.05 -8.18 3.22
CA SER A 55 -0.59 -8.33 1.87
C SER A 55 0.46 -8.16 0.78
N HIS A 56 0.56 -9.16 -0.10
CA HIS A 56 1.34 -9.12 -1.34
C HIS A 56 0.59 -8.33 -2.43
N PRO A 57 1.23 -7.33 -3.08
CA PRO A 57 0.55 -6.48 -4.07
C PRO A 57 0.12 -7.19 -5.36
N LEU A 58 0.96 -8.10 -5.88
CA LEU A 58 0.80 -8.62 -7.24
C LEU A 58 -0.57 -9.26 -7.53
N PRO A 59 -1.14 -10.14 -6.67
CA PRO A 59 -2.46 -10.71 -6.92
C PRO A 59 -3.57 -9.65 -7.02
N LEU A 60 -3.50 -8.61 -6.18
CA LEU A 60 -4.48 -7.53 -6.16
C LEU A 60 -4.34 -6.63 -7.40
N VAL A 61 -3.12 -6.24 -7.75
CA VAL A 61 -2.86 -5.42 -8.95
C VAL A 61 -3.31 -6.15 -10.21
N ARG A 62 -3.03 -7.46 -10.34
CA ARG A 62 -3.51 -8.27 -11.47
C ARG A 62 -5.04 -8.32 -11.53
N TYR A 63 -5.68 -8.60 -10.41
CA TYR A 63 -7.14 -8.63 -10.33
C TYR A 63 -7.76 -7.30 -10.76
N LEU A 64 -7.24 -6.17 -10.27
CA LEU A 64 -7.76 -4.84 -10.59
C LEU A 64 -7.43 -4.38 -12.02
N ARG A 65 -6.35 -4.89 -12.63
CA ARG A 65 -6.03 -4.64 -14.05
C ARG A 65 -7.09 -5.22 -14.98
N GLU A 66 -7.64 -6.37 -14.62
CA GLU A 66 -8.59 -7.13 -15.44
C GLU A 66 -10.05 -6.87 -15.06
N HIS A 67 -10.30 -6.08 -14.01
CA HIS A 67 -11.65 -5.81 -13.52
C HIS A 67 -12.41 -4.86 -14.45
N THR A 68 -13.70 -5.13 -14.67
CA THR A 68 -14.49 -4.44 -15.71
C THR A 68 -15.24 -3.21 -15.22
N GLN A 69 -15.44 -3.07 -13.90
CA GLN A 69 -16.25 -1.99 -13.31
C GLN A 69 -15.45 -1.02 -12.43
N VAL A 70 -14.22 -1.37 -12.06
CA VAL A 70 -13.33 -0.53 -11.25
C VAL A 70 -11.93 -0.61 -11.83
N SER A 71 -11.18 0.47 -11.71
CA SER A 71 -9.77 0.53 -12.10
C SER A 71 -8.93 0.94 -10.89
N LEU A 72 -7.69 0.44 -10.82
CA LEU A 72 -6.74 0.87 -9.81
C LEU A 72 -6.26 2.28 -10.15
N LYS A 73 -6.61 3.28 -9.34
CA LYS A 73 -6.09 4.64 -9.49
C LYS A 73 -4.73 4.84 -8.82
N ALA A 74 -4.59 4.34 -7.60
CA ALA A 74 -3.36 4.46 -6.84
C ALA A 74 -3.13 3.27 -5.92
N PHE A 75 -1.87 2.88 -5.79
CA PHE A 75 -1.39 1.94 -4.77
C PHE A 75 -0.45 2.71 -3.85
N LEU A 76 -0.85 2.88 -2.60
CA LEU A 76 -0.12 3.64 -1.59
C LEU A 76 0.60 2.69 -0.64
N SER A 77 1.91 2.85 -0.50
CA SER A 77 2.67 2.13 0.50
C SER A 77 3.09 3.08 1.61
N LEU A 78 2.65 2.78 2.84
CA LEU A 78 3.04 3.50 4.04
C LEU A 78 4.19 2.75 4.70
N VAL A 79 5.35 3.38 4.79
CA VAL A 79 6.56 2.77 5.34
C VAL A 79 7.03 3.54 6.55
N ASP A 80 7.37 2.80 7.62
CA ASP A 80 7.86 3.37 8.86
C ASP A 80 9.34 3.76 8.72
N THR A 81 9.60 5.07 8.72
CA THR A 81 10.96 5.61 8.52
C THR A 81 11.86 5.34 9.72
N VAL A 82 11.31 5.31 10.93
CA VAL A 82 12.07 5.02 12.16
C VAL A 82 12.51 3.58 12.15
N MET A 83 11.62 2.67 11.78
CA MET A 83 11.94 1.25 11.65
C MET A 83 13.01 1.00 10.58
N LEU A 84 12.90 1.65 9.41
CA LEU A 84 13.95 1.59 8.38
C LEU A 84 15.30 2.12 8.88
N ASN A 85 15.28 3.20 9.67
CA ASN A 85 16.50 3.77 10.22
C ASN A 85 17.18 2.81 11.21
N ASP A 86 16.42 2.33 12.19
CA ASP A 86 16.95 1.62 13.35
C ASP A 86 17.28 0.16 13.03
N ASP A 87 16.41 -0.53 12.29
CA ASP A 87 16.54 -1.98 12.06
C ASP A 87 17.32 -2.30 10.77
N TYR A 88 17.33 -1.37 9.80
CA TYR A 88 17.91 -1.59 8.47
C TYR A 88 19.08 -0.68 8.11
N ASP A 89 19.78 -0.12 9.10
CA ASP A 89 20.96 0.75 8.89
C ASP A 89 20.65 1.92 7.93
N GLY A 90 19.63 2.71 8.27
CA GLY A 90 19.17 3.78 7.38
C GLY A 90 18.55 3.26 6.08
N GLY A 91 17.85 2.12 6.14
CA GLY A 91 17.25 1.45 4.98
C GLY A 91 18.22 0.69 4.05
N LYS A 92 19.54 0.81 4.25
CA LYS A 92 20.56 0.24 3.37
C LYS A 92 20.55 -1.29 3.33
N LYS A 93 20.10 -1.95 4.41
CA LYS A 93 20.02 -3.41 4.49
C LYS A 93 18.81 -4.01 3.79
N LEU A 94 17.76 -3.23 3.50
CA LEU A 94 16.52 -3.75 2.95
C LEU A 94 16.73 -4.48 1.61
N ILE A 95 17.41 -3.82 0.67
CA ILE A 95 17.65 -4.39 -0.67
C ILE A 95 18.58 -5.61 -0.61
N PRO A 96 19.75 -5.58 0.08
CA PRO A 96 20.60 -6.76 0.22
C PRO A 96 19.89 -7.97 0.82
N VAL A 97 19.12 -7.79 1.91
CA VAL A 97 18.39 -8.89 2.56
C VAL A 97 17.28 -9.42 1.65
N PHE A 98 16.56 -8.54 0.96
CA PHE A 98 15.59 -8.95 -0.06
C PHE A 98 16.23 -9.80 -1.17
N GLN A 99 17.37 -9.38 -1.70
CA GLN A 99 18.12 -10.13 -2.72
C GLN A 99 18.60 -11.49 -2.19
N GLU A 100 19.03 -11.56 -0.94
CA GLU A 100 19.41 -12.81 -0.30
C GLU A 100 18.23 -13.78 -0.21
N HIS A 101 17.04 -13.30 0.19
CA HIS A 101 15.81 -14.09 0.21
C HIS A 101 15.46 -14.62 -1.18
N LEU A 102 15.53 -13.78 -2.22
CA LEU A 102 15.30 -14.20 -3.60
C LEU A 102 16.27 -15.32 -4.02
N ASN A 103 17.57 -15.16 -3.75
CA ASN A 103 18.59 -16.14 -4.10
C ASN A 103 18.41 -17.48 -3.38
N LYS A 104 17.93 -17.45 -2.14
CA LYS A 104 17.66 -18.65 -1.33
C LYS A 104 16.28 -19.26 -1.59
N GLY A 105 15.43 -18.62 -2.39
CA GLY A 105 14.04 -19.01 -2.58
C GLY A 105 13.20 -18.92 -1.30
N THR A 106 13.62 -18.08 -0.35
CA THR A 106 12.90 -17.84 0.91
C THR A 106 12.12 -16.51 0.83
N ARG A 107 11.24 -16.29 1.81
CA ARG A 107 10.49 -15.04 1.94
C ARG A 107 10.52 -14.57 3.39
N GLY A 108 10.72 -13.27 3.57
CA GLY A 108 10.69 -12.60 4.87
C GLY A 108 9.91 -11.29 4.82
N VAL A 109 9.91 -10.56 5.92
CA VAL A 109 9.25 -9.24 6.02
C VAL A 109 9.85 -8.25 5.03
N GLU A 110 11.16 -8.32 4.80
CA GLU A 110 11.90 -7.53 3.83
C GLU A 110 11.42 -7.78 2.40
N SER A 111 11.09 -9.03 2.08
CA SER A 111 10.53 -9.38 0.77
C SER A 111 9.17 -8.72 0.56
N LEU A 112 8.33 -8.73 1.60
CA LEU A 112 7.02 -8.10 1.54
C LEU A 112 7.11 -6.58 1.44
N LEU A 113 7.96 -5.96 2.26
CA LEU A 113 8.19 -4.52 2.24
C LEU A 113 8.77 -4.06 0.89
N ALA A 114 9.74 -4.80 0.36
CA ALA A 114 10.29 -4.53 -0.96
C ALA A 114 9.22 -4.63 -2.06
N GLU A 115 8.42 -5.70 -2.06
CA GLU A 115 7.30 -5.86 -3.00
C GLU A 115 6.31 -4.69 -2.90
N GLN A 116 5.93 -4.27 -1.70
CA GLN A 116 5.02 -3.13 -1.51
C GLN A 116 5.60 -1.80 -2.02
N ILE A 117 6.92 -1.57 -1.86
CA ILE A 117 7.58 -0.38 -2.43
C ILE A 117 7.64 -0.47 -3.97
N MET A 118 7.98 -1.64 -4.50
CA MET A 118 8.08 -1.88 -5.95
C MET A 118 6.76 -1.66 -6.70
N PHE A 119 5.62 -1.95 -6.07
CA PHE A 119 4.29 -1.87 -6.69
C PHE A 119 3.52 -0.58 -6.36
N CYS A 120 4.04 0.32 -5.53
CA CYS A 120 3.34 1.57 -5.23
C CYS A 120 3.64 2.67 -6.25
N ASN A 121 2.66 3.51 -6.56
CA ASN A 121 2.87 4.75 -7.33
C ASN A 121 2.96 5.99 -6.41
N LYS A 122 2.73 5.82 -5.10
CA LYS A 122 3.09 6.79 -4.05
C LYS A 122 3.67 6.05 -2.85
N LEU A 123 4.86 6.47 -2.44
CA LEU A 123 5.50 5.98 -1.23
C LEU A 123 5.39 7.04 -0.12
N LEU A 124 4.78 6.67 0.99
CA LEU A 124 4.56 7.54 2.14
C LEU A 124 5.50 7.13 3.28
N LEU A 125 6.49 7.97 3.55
CA LEU A 125 7.39 7.82 4.69
C LEU A 125 6.74 8.39 5.95
N THR A 126 6.34 7.49 6.85
CA THR A 126 5.64 7.79 8.10
C THR A 126 6.62 7.93 9.27
N LYS A 127 6.17 8.54 10.37
CA LYS A 127 6.96 8.79 11.60
C LYS A 127 8.24 9.61 11.37
N ASN A 128 8.31 10.35 10.27
CA ASN A 128 9.46 11.18 9.92
C ASN A 128 9.68 12.34 10.90
N ASP A 129 8.66 12.74 11.65
CA ASP A 129 8.72 13.75 12.72
C ASP A 129 9.68 13.37 13.86
N ARG A 130 10.03 12.08 13.96
CA ARG A 130 10.95 11.55 14.98
C ARG A 130 12.41 11.56 14.55
N LEU A 131 12.70 11.94 13.31
CA LEU A 131 14.04 11.89 12.74
C LEU A 131 14.45 13.24 12.16
N PRO A 132 15.73 13.61 12.19
CA PRO A 132 16.22 14.74 11.43
C PRO A 132 15.97 14.57 9.94
N PHE A 133 15.65 15.66 9.25
CA PHE A 133 15.37 15.66 7.80
C PHE A 133 16.45 14.96 6.95
N TYR A 134 17.73 15.12 7.31
CA TYR A 134 18.82 14.47 6.59
C TYR A 134 18.75 12.94 6.71
N VAL A 135 18.30 12.40 7.84
CA VAL A 135 18.13 10.95 8.04
C VAL A 135 16.99 10.43 7.17
N VAL A 136 15.86 11.12 7.16
CA VAL A 136 14.69 10.76 6.32
C VAL A 136 15.09 10.74 4.84
N THR A 137 15.88 11.71 4.41
CA THR A 137 16.40 11.79 3.03
C THR A 137 17.32 10.62 2.70
N GLU A 138 18.22 10.24 3.62
CA GLU A 138 19.11 9.10 3.43
C GLU A 138 18.35 7.77 3.37
N VAL A 139 17.34 7.59 4.22
CA VAL A 139 16.44 6.41 4.18
C VAL A 139 15.71 6.35 2.84
N ALA A 140 15.12 7.47 2.39
CA ALA A 140 14.45 7.56 1.10
C ALA A 140 15.40 7.17 -0.04
N ARG A 141 16.62 7.71 -0.03
CA ARG A 141 17.67 7.41 -1.02
C ARG A 141 18.08 5.94 -1.02
N ALA A 142 18.14 5.30 0.15
CA ALA A 142 18.53 3.90 0.27
C ALA A 142 17.48 2.94 -0.32
N ILE A 143 16.19 3.24 -0.19
CA ILE A 143 15.10 2.38 -0.69
C ILE A 143 14.63 2.74 -2.10
N HIS A 144 14.91 3.95 -2.58
CA HIS A 144 14.51 4.42 -3.91
C HIS A 144 14.89 3.49 -5.08
N PRO A 145 16.02 2.75 -5.06
CA PRO A 145 16.34 1.80 -6.12
C PRO A 145 15.32 0.66 -6.30
N LEU A 146 14.47 0.38 -5.30
CA LEU A 146 13.35 -0.57 -5.44
C LEU A 146 12.29 -0.08 -6.44
N ASN A 147 12.08 1.24 -6.52
CA ASN A 147 11.13 1.85 -7.44
C ASN A 147 11.59 3.28 -7.82
N PRO A 148 12.43 3.42 -8.86
CA PRO A 148 13.00 4.72 -9.23
C PRO A 148 11.99 5.75 -9.73
N GLN A 149 10.78 5.31 -10.09
CA GLN A 149 9.74 6.20 -10.62
C GLN A 149 8.75 6.66 -9.54
N VAL A 150 8.86 6.14 -8.31
CA VAL A 150 7.88 6.44 -7.26
C VAL A 150 8.03 7.85 -6.73
N ALA A 151 6.91 8.55 -6.60
CA ALA A 151 6.85 9.78 -5.83
C ALA A 151 6.95 9.45 -4.33
N ILE A 152 8.01 9.91 -3.67
CA ILE A 152 8.21 9.74 -2.22
C ILE A 152 7.73 11.01 -1.50
N MET A 153 6.89 10.84 -0.50
CA MET A 153 6.40 11.92 0.35
C MET A 153 6.63 11.58 1.83
N ALA A 154 7.14 12.54 2.58
CA ALA A 154 7.16 12.49 4.03
C ALA A 154 5.84 13.03 4.58
N VAL A 155 5.06 12.20 5.26
CA VAL A 155 3.76 12.58 5.87
C VAL A 155 3.85 12.56 7.39
N PRO A 156 4.10 13.70 8.06
CA PRO A 156 4.06 13.73 9.52
C PRO A 156 2.63 13.41 9.98
N TRP A 157 2.50 12.52 10.96
CA TRP A 157 1.21 12.07 11.51
C TRP A 157 0.24 11.42 10.50
N GLY A 158 0.72 11.02 9.32
CA GLY A 158 -0.13 10.39 8.30
C GLY A 158 -1.15 11.33 7.65
N ASN A 159 -0.97 12.65 7.81
CA ASN A 159 -1.85 13.64 7.18
C ASN A 159 -1.58 13.71 5.67
N LEU A 160 -2.48 13.12 4.89
CA LEU A 160 -2.50 13.19 3.43
C LEU A 160 -3.78 13.90 2.98
N GLN A 161 -3.65 14.90 2.11
CA GLN A 161 -4.82 15.54 1.52
C GLN A 161 -5.42 14.63 0.45
N LEU A 162 -6.71 14.32 0.59
CA LEU A 162 -7.40 13.44 -0.35
C LEU A 162 -7.37 14.02 -1.77
N ASP A 163 -7.57 15.33 -1.93
CA ASP A 163 -7.55 15.99 -3.25
C ASP A 163 -6.21 15.78 -3.98
N GLU A 164 -5.08 15.78 -3.25
CA GLU A 164 -3.78 15.50 -3.84
C GLU A 164 -3.73 14.06 -4.38
N LEU A 165 -4.20 13.08 -3.60
CA LEU A 165 -4.28 11.68 -4.00
C LEU A 165 -5.20 11.49 -5.22
N LEU A 166 -6.35 12.17 -5.24
CA LEU A 166 -7.32 12.07 -6.33
C LEU A 166 -6.83 12.75 -7.61
N SER A 167 -5.96 13.77 -7.50
CA SER A 167 -5.35 14.46 -8.64
C SER A 167 -4.19 13.69 -9.29
N MET A 168 -3.73 12.60 -8.68
CA MET A 168 -2.63 11.81 -9.22
C MET A 168 -2.98 11.19 -10.58
N PRO A 169 -1.96 10.99 -11.45
CA PRO A 169 -2.09 10.12 -12.61
C PRO A 169 -2.60 8.74 -12.19
N ASP A 170 -3.33 8.09 -13.09
CA ASP A 170 -3.77 6.71 -12.86
C ASP A 170 -2.57 5.77 -12.73
N TYR A 171 -2.81 4.62 -12.10
CA TYR A 171 -1.78 3.61 -11.88
C TYR A 171 -1.26 3.08 -13.22
N ASP A 172 0.07 3.11 -13.39
CA ASP A 172 0.75 2.57 -14.58
C ASP A 172 1.10 1.08 -14.36
N PHE A 173 0.65 0.21 -15.27
CA PHE A 173 0.55 -1.25 -15.08
C PHE A 173 1.67 -2.08 -15.70
#